data_AF-X1SIJ3-F1
#
_entry.id   AF-X1SIJ3-F1
#
_cell.length_a   1.000
_cell.length_b   1.000
_cell.length_c   1.000
_cell.angle_alpha   90.00
_cell.angle_beta   90.00
_cell.angle_gamma   90.00
#
_symmetry.space_group_name_H-M   'P 1'
#
loop_
_entity.id
_entity.type
_entity.pdbx_description
1 polymer ?
#
loop_
_entity_poly.entity_id
_entity_poly.type
_entity_poly.pdbx_seq_one_letter_code
_entity_poly.pdbx_strand_id
1 'polypeptide(L)'
;RGTDIRGYGEAVAKRVAFATYALLNRQYGGRVGDLRSYIMTLQEERDRANARYDELMGRVVGILGDEYKDLRTDSKEFMERMTTVLGEDLKESKIDKKELAEKLADIDGLRSRITTLEKEKEQLKEKHESQITSLQSEHKEEIGNLRSQIAAMDSRIEGLESAKTTLANDLEQLRKDYKQLKTAITTLAEAVPDEEIGKKLSDELYSFLLEDSKVPNTVISGVGKFIDFKKYLGVAAERGTKEICKRIEEILKTSR
;
A
#
# COMPACT_ATOMS: atom_id res chain seq x y z
N ARG A 1 -21.95 174.97 8.31
CA ARG A 1 -23.02 174.13 8.92
C ARG A 1 -23.06 172.71 8.29
N GLY A 2 -21.93 171.98 8.26
CA GLY A 2 -21.87 170.64 7.65
C GLY A 2 -20.96 169.64 8.37
N THR A 3 -20.28 170.08 9.44
CA THR A 3 -19.25 169.31 10.14
C THR A 3 -19.74 168.65 11.44
N ASP A 4 -20.90 169.02 12.00
CA ASP A 4 -21.43 168.46 13.25
C ASP A 4 -22.32 167.21 13.10
N ILE A 5 -22.84 166.93 11.90
CA ILE A 5 -23.78 165.79 11.69
C ILE A 5 -23.02 164.48 11.43
N ARG A 6 -21.78 164.55 10.94
CA ARG A 6 -20.96 163.36 10.63
C ARG A 6 -20.40 162.66 11.88
N GLY A 7 -20.04 163.43 12.91
CA GLY A 7 -19.52 162.87 14.17
C GLY A 7 -20.58 162.10 14.97
N TYR A 8 -21.83 162.56 14.95
CA TYR A 8 -22.93 161.87 15.65
C TYR A 8 -23.29 160.51 15.02
N GLY A 9 -23.22 160.39 13.68
CA GLY A 9 -23.47 159.12 12.99
C GLY A 9 -22.42 158.05 13.32
N GLU A 10 -21.15 158.43 13.43
CA GLU A 10 -20.05 157.48 13.71
C GLU A 10 -20.09 156.94 15.15
N ALA A 11 -20.48 157.77 16.11
CA ALA A 11 -20.61 157.37 17.52
C ALA A 11 -21.78 156.37 17.73
N VAL A 12 -22.90 156.56 17.03
CA VAL A 12 -24.05 155.65 17.08
C VAL A 12 -23.70 154.31 16.43
N ALA A 13 -23.02 154.32 15.28
CA ALA A 13 -22.60 153.09 14.61
C ALA A 13 -21.66 152.23 15.48
N LYS A 14 -20.67 152.86 16.16
CA LYS A 14 -19.77 152.15 17.08
C LYS A 14 -20.51 151.54 18.27
N ARG A 15 -21.49 152.24 18.85
CA ARG A 15 -22.30 151.69 19.96
C ARG A 15 -23.20 150.53 19.51
N VAL A 16 -23.83 150.63 18.34
CA VAL A 16 -24.67 149.54 17.81
C VAL A 16 -23.82 148.33 17.46
N ALA A 17 -22.66 148.51 16.82
CA ALA A 17 -21.73 147.42 16.52
C ALA A 17 -21.19 146.73 17.79
N PHE A 18 -20.92 147.49 18.84
CA PHE A 18 -20.49 146.93 20.11
C PHE A 18 -21.63 146.17 20.81
N ALA A 19 -22.86 146.69 20.76
CA ALA A 19 -24.03 146.02 21.33
C ALA A 19 -24.37 144.72 20.59
N THR A 20 -24.30 144.71 19.25
CA THR A 20 -24.52 143.50 18.45
C THR A 20 -23.40 142.48 18.67
N TYR A 21 -22.13 142.90 18.74
CA TYR A 21 -21.01 142.02 19.07
C TYR A 21 -21.16 141.41 20.47
N ALA A 22 -21.56 142.21 21.47
CA ALA A 22 -21.77 141.73 22.84
C ALA A 22 -22.94 140.72 22.94
N LEU A 23 -24.04 140.96 22.22
CA LEU A 23 -25.17 140.02 22.16
C LEU A 23 -24.81 138.71 21.47
N LEU A 24 -24.08 138.78 20.35
CA LEU A 24 -23.61 137.60 19.64
C LEU A 24 -22.68 136.76 20.51
N ASN A 25 -21.74 137.42 21.21
CA ASN A 25 -20.78 136.71 22.06
C ASN A 25 -21.46 136.02 23.25
N ARG A 26 -22.56 136.59 23.77
CA ARG A 26 -23.31 136.02 24.89
C ARG A 26 -24.15 134.80 24.47
N GLN A 27 -24.77 134.82 23.29
CA GLN A 27 -25.54 133.68 22.78
C GLN A 27 -24.64 132.55 22.25
N TYR A 28 -23.61 132.88 21.48
CA TYR A 28 -22.72 131.88 20.89
C TYR A 28 -21.70 131.34 21.90
N GLY A 29 -21.25 132.14 22.87
CA GLY A 29 -20.38 131.67 23.95
C GLY A 29 -21.02 130.59 24.82
N GLY A 30 -22.32 130.71 25.11
CA GLY A 30 -23.08 129.70 25.86
C GLY A 30 -23.21 128.37 25.09
N ARG A 31 -23.68 128.43 23.84
CA ARG A 31 -23.86 127.21 23.02
C ARG A 31 -22.55 126.48 22.70
N VAL A 32 -21.45 127.22 22.53
CA VAL A 32 -20.10 126.64 22.34
C VAL A 32 -19.58 126.00 23.64
N GLY A 33 -19.94 126.55 24.81
CA GLY A 33 -19.66 125.94 26.11
C GLY A 33 -20.40 124.62 26.32
N ASP A 34 -21.68 124.56 25.97
CA ASP A 34 -22.49 123.35 26.06
C ASP A 34 -21.97 122.24 25.11
N LEU A 35 -21.61 122.62 23.87
CA LEU A 35 -21.01 121.70 22.90
C LEU A 35 -19.66 121.16 23.38
N ARG A 36 -18.79 121.99 23.98
CA ARG A 36 -17.52 121.52 24.57
C ARG A 36 -17.74 120.54 25.70
N SER A 37 -18.72 120.80 26.56
CA SER A 37 -19.05 119.92 27.68
C SER A 37 -19.54 118.55 27.18
N TYR A 38 -20.41 118.54 26.16
CA TYR A 38 -20.87 117.32 25.52
C TYR A 38 -19.74 116.53 24.81
N ILE A 39 -18.80 117.23 24.17
CA ILE A 39 -17.62 116.60 23.55
C ILE A 39 -16.72 115.97 24.63
N MET A 40 -16.50 116.63 25.76
CA MET A 40 -15.71 116.09 26.87
C MET A 40 -16.36 114.84 27.48
N THR A 41 -17.69 114.84 27.71
CA THR A 41 -18.37 113.66 28.24
C THR A 41 -18.30 112.48 27.28
N LEU A 42 -18.44 112.72 25.97
CA LEU A 42 -18.29 111.67 24.96
C LEU A 42 -16.85 111.14 24.88
N GLN A 43 -15.84 112.00 25.06
CA GLN A 43 -14.45 111.58 25.12
C GLN A 43 -14.19 110.70 26.35
N GLU A 44 -14.67 111.11 27.52
CA GLU A 44 -14.55 110.30 28.74
C GLU A 44 -15.29 108.96 28.63
N GLU A 45 -16.48 108.94 28.01
CA GLU A 45 -17.21 107.71 27.75
C GLU A 45 -16.47 106.78 26.79
N ARG A 46 -15.89 107.35 25.73
CA ARG A 46 -15.06 106.60 24.77
C ARG A 46 -13.82 106.03 25.44
N ASP A 47 -13.12 106.81 26.24
CA ASP A 47 -11.91 106.36 26.93
C ASP A 47 -12.24 105.30 27.99
N ARG A 48 -13.37 105.45 28.70
CA ARG A 48 -13.89 104.44 29.63
C ARG A 48 -14.32 103.16 28.93
N ALA A 49 -14.91 103.26 27.73
CA ALA A 49 -15.25 102.10 26.93
C ALA A 49 -14.00 101.37 26.43
N ASN A 50 -12.99 102.11 25.94
CA ASN A 50 -11.71 101.53 25.50
C ASN A 50 -11.01 100.79 26.64
N ALA A 51 -10.95 101.37 27.85
CA ALA A 51 -10.37 100.71 29.01
C ALA A 51 -11.09 99.39 29.35
N ARG A 52 -12.43 99.35 29.24
CA ARG A 52 -13.22 98.12 29.42
C ARG A 52 -12.95 97.09 28.33
N TYR A 53 -12.76 97.53 27.08
CA TYR A 53 -12.37 96.64 25.99
C TYR A 53 -10.99 96.04 26.22
N ASP A 54 -10.00 96.84 26.63
CA ASP A 54 -8.66 96.36 26.93
C ASP A 54 -8.65 95.35 28.08
N GLU A 55 -9.42 95.61 29.14
CA GLU A 55 -9.57 94.68 30.27
C GLU A 55 -10.25 93.36 29.84
N LEU A 56 -11.33 93.45 29.05
CA LEU A 56 -12.02 92.27 28.53
C LEU A 56 -11.10 91.46 27.60
N MET A 57 -10.39 92.13 26.70
CA MET A 57 -9.42 91.48 25.81
C MET A 57 -8.28 90.83 26.58
N GLY A 58 -7.78 91.47 27.64
CA GLY A 58 -6.77 90.88 28.52
C GLY A 58 -7.26 89.59 29.19
N ARG A 59 -8.49 89.57 29.71
CA ARG A 59 -9.08 88.36 30.31
C ARG A 59 -9.31 87.25 29.29
N VAL A 60 -9.84 87.59 28.11
CA VAL A 60 -10.08 86.61 27.04
C VAL A 60 -8.76 85.99 26.57
N VAL A 61 -7.72 86.80 26.38
CA VAL A 61 -6.39 86.32 26.01
C VAL A 61 -5.77 85.47 27.12
N GLY A 62 -5.96 85.82 28.39
CA GLY A 62 -5.52 85.02 29.53
C GLY A 62 -6.20 83.65 29.58
N ILE A 63 -7.54 83.63 29.53
CA ILE A 63 -8.33 82.40 29.56
C ILE A 63 -8.00 81.51 28.36
N LEU A 64 -8.01 82.04 27.14
CA LEU A 64 -7.64 81.25 25.95
C LEU A 64 -6.17 80.77 26.02
N GLY A 65 -5.27 81.60 26.56
CA GLY A 65 -3.86 81.25 26.71
C GLY A 65 -3.65 80.09 27.68
N ASP A 66 -4.32 80.12 28.82
CA ASP A 66 -4.27 79.08 29.84
C ASP A 66 -4.97 77.80 29.34
N GLU A 67 -6.18 77.91 28.78
CA GLU A 67 -6.90 76.77 28.19
C GLU A 67 -6.10 76.10 27.05
N TYR A 68 -5.44 76.88 26.21
CA TYR A 68 -4.58 76.34 25.14
C TYR A 68 -3.34 75.63 25.70
N LYS A 69 -2.76 76.16 26.77
CA LYS A 69 -1.59 75.57 27.43
C LYS A 69 -1.95 74.26 28.12
N ASP A 70 -3.09 74.20 28.79
CA ASP A 70 -3.60 73.00 29.44
C ASP A 70 -3.93 71.94 28.40
N LEU A 71 -4.66 72.29 27.34
CA LEU A 71 -4.96 71.36 26.24
C LEU A 71 -3.70 70.80 25.57
N ARG A 72 -2.66 71.62 25.43
CA ARG A 72 -1.37 71.16 24.89
C ARG A 72 -0.65 70.21 25.84
N THR A 73 -0.77 70.43 27.14
CA THR A 73 -0.17 69.56 28.17
C THR A 73 -0.90 68.22 28.19
N ASP A 74 -2.22 68.23 28.24
CA ASP A 74 -3.06 67.03 28.18
C ASP A 74 -2.83 66.23 26.90
N SER A 75 -2.71 66.91 25.76
CA SER A 75 -2.39 66.26 24.48
C SER A 75 -1.03 65.57 24.52
N LYS A 76 -0.03 66.19 25.15
CA LYS A 76 1.31 65.59 25.30
C LYS A 76 1.25 64.36 26.22
N GLU A 77 0.56 64.45 27.34
CA GLU A 77 0.37 63.33 28.25
C GLU A 77 -0.40 62.18 27.59
N PHE A 78 -1.44 62.49 26.83
CA PHE A 78 -2.18 61.51 26.05
C PHE A 78 -1.28 60.81 25.03
N MET A 79 -0.46 61.55 24.29
CA MET A 79 0.48 60.97 23.32
C MET A 79 1.54 60.09 23.99
N GLU A 80 2.02 60.47 25.18
CA GLU A 80 2.98 59.68 25.95
C GLU A 80 2.36 58.38 26.46
N ARG A 81 1.13 58.44 26.99
CA ARG A 81 0.36 57.24 27.39
C ARG A 81 0.07 56.35 26.19
N MET A 82 -0.36 56.91 25.06
CA MET A 82 -0.60 56.16 23.83
C MET A 82 0.67 55.47 23.34
N THR A 83 1.81 56.16 23.37
CA THR A 83 3.11 55.59 22.97
C THR A 83 3.55 54.47 23.92
N THR A 84 3.29 54.64 25.22
CA THR A 84 3.63 53.63 26.24
C THR A 84 2.76 52.39 26.10
N VAL A 85 1.44 52.55 26.04
CA VAL A 85 0.48 51.44 25.88
C VAL A 85 0.74 50.69 24.57
N LEU A 86 0.90 51.39 23.45
CA LEU A 86 1.25 50.73 22.18
C LEU A 86 2.63 50.05 22.25
N GLY A 87 3.59 50.64 22.95
CA GLY A 87 4.91 50.06 23.16
C GLY A 87 4.91 48.81 24.05
N GLU A 88 4.02 48.75 25.03
CA GLU A 88 3.81 47.61 25.92
C GLU A 88 3.00 46.51 25.24
N ASP A 89 1.89 46.85 24.58
CA ASP A 89 1.08 45.92 23.78
C ASP A 89 1.92 45.28 22.66
N LEU A 90 2.83 46.02 22.01
CA LEU A 90 3.75 45.46 21.02
C LEU A 90 4.80 44.52 21.62
N LYS A 91 5.15 44.68 22.91
CA LYS A 91 6.06 43.77 23.62
C LYS A 91 5.33 42.54 24.15
N GLU A 92 4.09 42.69 24.61
CA GLU A 92 3.25 41.59 25.09
C GLU A 92 2.68 40.76 23.91
N SER A 93 2.36 41.41 22.80
CA SER A 93 1.97 40.77 21.53
C SER A 93 3.16 40.21 20.74
N LYS A 94 4.40 40.40 21.21
CA LYS A 94 5.47 39.43 20.89
C LYS A 94 5.17 38.13 21.64
N ILE A 95 4.09 37.46 21.22
CA ILE A 95 4.13 36.00 21.04
C ILE A 95 5.50 35.74 20.43
N ASP A 96 6.37 35.05 21.16
CA ASP A 96 7.78 34.93 20.82
C ASP A 96 7.90 34.43 19.38
N LYS A 97 8.08 35.37 18.44
CA LYS A 97 8.07 35.07 17.00
C LYS A 97 9.12 34.01 16.67
N LYS A 98 10.17 33.96 17.50
CA LYS A 98 11.19 32.93 17.52
C LYS A 98 10.64 31.56 17.91
N GLU A 99 9.91 31.45 19.03
CA GLU A 99 9.28 30.19 19.46
C GLU A 99 8.24 29.72 18.44
N LEU A 100 7.47 30.63 17.84
CA LEU A 100 6.54 30.29 16.77
C LEU A 100 7.26 29.78 15.51
N ALA A 101 8.37 30.43 15.12
CA ALA A 101 9.18 30.00 13.99
C ALA A 101 9.85 28.63 14.24
N GLU A 102 10.33 28.37 15.45
CA GLU A 102 10.87 27.07 15.86
C GLU A 102 9.79 25.98 15.79
N LYS A 103 8.60 26.23 16.36
CA LYS A 103 7.46 25.28 16.27
C LYS A 103 7.03 25.03 14.83
N LEU A 104 7.04 26.04 13.96
CA LEU A 104 6.72 25.86 12.54
C LEU A 104 7.78 25.02 11.81
N ALA A 105 9.07 25.25 12.10
CA ALA A 105 10.15 24.43 11.56
C ALA A 105 10.03 22.96 12.01
N ASP A 106 9.69 22.72 13.28
CA ASP A 106 9.43 21.38 13.80
C ASP A 106 8.23 20.72 13.11
N ILE A 107 7.13 21.45 12.92
CA ILE A 107 5.94 20.97 12.19
C ILE A 107 6.31 20.58 10.75
N ASP A 108 7.10 21.39 10.06
CA ASP A 108 7.53 21.10 8.70
C ASP A 108 8.49 19.90 8.65
N GLY A 109 9.37 19.76 9.63
CA GLY A 109 10.21 18.56 9.81
C GLY A 109 9.38 17.30 10.04
N LEU A 110 8.36 17.37 10.90
CA LEU A 110 7.42 16.25 11.14
C LEU A 110 6.62 15.91 9.88
N ARG A 111 6.14 16.92 9.13
CA ARG A 111 5.46 16.71 7.85
C ARG A 111 6.37 16.00 6.86
N SER A 112 7.63 16.41 6.72
CA SER A 112 8.59 15.73 5.87
C SER A 112 8.76 14.27 6.26
N ARG A 113 8.91 13.98 7.55
CA ARG A 113 9.03 12.61 8.06
C ARG A 113 7.77 11.77 7.78
N ILE A 114 6.58 12.36 7.93
CA ILE A 114 5.31 11.70 7.59
C ILE A 114 5.30 11.33 6.11
N THR A 115 5.64 12.26 5.21
CA THR A 115 5.65 11.96 3.77
C THR A 115 6.66 10.87 3.39
N THR A 116 7.81 10.80 4.07
CA THR A 116 8.79 9.73 3.87
C THR A 116 8.25 8.39 4.38
N LEU A 117 7.66 8.36 5.57
CA LEU A 117 7.05 7.14 6.13
C LEU A 117 5.88 6.64 5.28
N GLU A 118 5.08 7.53 4.70
CA GLU A 118 4.00 7.16 3.79
C GLU A 118 4.54 6.48 2.52
N LYS A 119 5.62 7.03 1.94
CA LYS A 119 6.31 6.41 0.79
C LYS A 119 6.91 5.06 1.14
N GLU A 120 7.61 4.95 2.27
CA GLU A 120 8.17 3.68 2.74
C GLU A 120 7.08 2.63 2.98
N LYS A 121 5.95 3.04 3.59
CA LYS A 121 4.80 2.16 3.80
C LYS A 121 4.23 1.65 2.48
N GLU A 122 4.13 2.51 1.47
CA GLU A 122 3.61 2.11 0.16
C GLU A 122 4.57 1.15 -0.57
N GLN A 123 5.86 1.47 -0.59
CA GLN A 123 6.89 0.57 -1.13
C GLN A 123 6.91 -0.79 -0.42
N LEU A 124 6.70 -0.80 0.90
CA LEU A 124 6.65 -2.03 1.67
C LEU A 124 5.42 -2.87 1.31
N LYS A 125 4.26 -2.25 1.10
CA LYS A 125 3.06 -2.94 0.61
C LYS A 125 3.30 -3.53 -0.78
N GLU A 126 3.80 -2.74 -1.72
CA GLU A 126 4.08 -3.19 -3.10
C GLU A 126 5.04 -4.39 -3.09
N LYS A 127 6.08 -4.33 -2.25
CA LYS A 127 7.05 -5.43 -2.09
C LYS A 127 6.37 -6.68 -1.52
N HIS A 128 5.55 -6.55 -0.47
CA HIS A 128 4.85 -7.69 0.11
C HIS A 128 3.83 -8.29 -0.86
N GLU A 129 3.09 -7.47 -1.59
CA GLU A 129 2.14 -7.93 -2.60
C GLU A 129 2.85 -8.65 -3.75
N SER A 130 3.98 -8.12 -4.21
CA SER A 130 4.84 -8.78 -5.21
C SER A 130 5.40 -10.11 -4.71
N GLN A 131 5.83 -10.18 -3.45
CA GLN A 131 6.33 -11.42 -2.85
C GLN A 131 5.22 -12.47 -2.68
N ILE A 132 4.03 -12.06 -2.23
CA ILE A 132 2.89 -12.94 -2.07
C ILE A 132 2.46 -13.49 -3.43
N THR A 133 2.37 -12.64 -4.46
CA THR A 133 1.99 -13.08 -5.81
C THR A 133 3.02 -14.03 -6.42
N SER A 134 4.33 -13.77 -6.26
CA SER A 134 5.41 -14.70 -6.69
C SER A 134 5.29 -16.05 -5.99
N LEU A 135 5.21 -16.06 -4.66
CA LEU A 135 5.08 -17.30 -3.88
C LEU A 135 3.80 -18.07 -4.22
N GLN A 136 2.69 -17.36 -4.46
CA GLN A 136 1.44 -17.98 -4.89
C GLN A 136 1.57 -18.62 -6.27
N SER A 137 2.26 -17.99 -7.22
CA SER A 137 2.52 -18.60 -8.53
C SER A 137 3.42 -19.82 -8.43
N GLU A 138 4.52 -19.75 -7.66
CA GLU A 138 5.45 -20.86 -7.45
C GLU A 138 4.73 -22.05 -6.79
N HIS A 139 4.01 -21.82 -5.70
CA HIS A 139 3.23 -22.88 -5.05
C HIS A 139 2.16 -23.48 -5.96
N LYS A 140 1.52 -22.67 -6.82
CA LYS A 140 0.52 -23.16 -7.77
C LYS A 140 1.15 -24.09 -8.80
N GLU A 141 2.34 -23.76 -9.29
CA GLU A 141 3.11 -24.61 -10.20
C GLU A 141 3.56 -25.91 -9.51
N GLU A 142 4.10 -25.83 -8.29
CA GLU A 142 4.50 -26.99 -7.50
C GLU A 142 3.32 -27.93 -7.23
N ILE A 143 2.16 -27.39 -6.84
CA ILE A 143 0.93 -28.17 -6.65
C ILE A 143 0.51 -28.83 -7.97
N GLY A 144 0.62 -28.14 -9.11
CA GLY A 144 0.34 -28.71 -10.43
C GLY A 144 1.28 -29.88 -10.77
N ASN A 145 2.57 -29.72 -10.50
CA ASN A 145 3.59 -30.75 -10.72
C ASN A 145 3.35 -31.97 -9.83
N LEU A 146 3.09 -31.77 -8.53
CA LEU A 146 2.79 -32.85 -7.59
C LEU A 146 1.51 -33.60 -7.98
N ARG A 147 0.45 -32.89 -8.39
CA ARG A 147 -0.78 -33.51 -8.91
C ARG A 147 -0.50 -34.38 -10.13
N SER A 148 0.35 -33.92 -11.03
CA SER A 148 0.73 -34.68 -12.23
C SER A 148 1.55 -35.93 -11.87
N GLN A 149 2.44 -35.84 -10.89
CA GLN A 149 3.19 -37.00 -10.38
C GLN A 149 2.27 -38.01 -9.70
N ILE A 150 1.30 -37.57 -8.89
CA ILE A 150 0.31 -38.44 -8.25
C ILE A 150 -0.49 -39.18 -9.33
N ALA A 151 -1.02 -38.48 -10.34
CA ALA A 151 -1.76 -39.12 -11.43
C ALA A 151 -0.93 -40.16 -12.19
N ALA A 152 0.36 -39.87 -12.44
CA ALA A 152 1.27 -40.82 -13.07
C ALA A 152 1.55 -42.05 -12.20
N MET A 153 1.68 -41.85 -10.88
CA MET A 153 1.84 -42.96 -9.93
C MET A 153 0.58 -43.81 -9.85
N ASP A 154 -0.61 -43.21 -9.83
CA ASP A 154 -1.89 -43.92 -9.82
C ASP A 154 -2.04 -44.81 -11.06
N SER A 155 -1.78 -44.26 -12.26
CA SER A 155 -1.79 -45.06 -13.50
C SER A 155 -0.77 -46.21 -13.46
N ARG A 156 0.39 -46.02 -12.83
CA ARG A 156 1.39 -47.08 -12.66
C ARG A 156 0.92 -48.15 -11.68
N ILE A 157 0.25 -47.77 -10.60
CA ILE A 157 -0.34 -48.71 -9.63
C ILE A 157 -1.41 -49.55 -10.32
N GLU A 158 -2.35 -48.93 -11.04
CA GLU A 158 -3.38 -49.64 -11.81
C GLU A 158 -2.76 -50.62 -12.82
N GLY A 159 -1.71 -50.18 -13.54
CA GLY A 159 -0.97 -51.04 -14.45
C GLY A 159 -0.33 -52.24 -13.76
N LEU A 160 0.32 -52.04 -12.61
CA LEU A 160 0.94 -53.13 -11.83
C LEU A 160 -0.11 -54.08 -11.24
N GLU A 161 -1.26 -53.58 -10.81
CA GLU A 161 -2.37 -54.41 -10.33
C GLU A 161 -2.92 -55.29 -11.44
N SER A 162 -3.13 -54.72 -12.64
CA SER A 162 -3.54 -55.50 -13.82
C SER A 162 -2.53 -56.60 -14.14
N ALA A 163 -1.23 -56.28 -14.18
CA ALA A 163 -0.16 -57.24 -14.43
C ALA A 163 -0.07 -58.34 -13.36
N LYS A 164 -0.34 -58.00 -12.10
CA LYS A 164 -0.38 -58.97 -11.00
C LYS A 164 -1.53 -59.96 -11.19
N THR A 165 -2.71 -59.47 -11.60
CA THR A 165 -3.88 -60.33 -11.83
C THR A 165 -3.68 -61.28 -13.02
N THR A 166 -3.10 -60.80 -14.12
CA THR A 166 -2.76 -61.68 -15.25
C THR A 166 -1.72 -62.73 -14.86
N LEU A 167 -0.64 -62.34 -14.18
CA LEU A 167 0.37 -63.30 -13.73
C LEU A 167 -0.19 -64.33 -12.75
N ALA A 168 -1.13 -63.94 -11.88
CA ALA A 168 -1.80 -64.87 -10.98
C ALA A 168 -2.63 -65.92 -11.76
N ASN A 169 -3.35 -65.48 -12.80
CA ASN A 169 -4.10 -66.37 -13.68
C ASN A 169 -3.18 -67.33 -14.45
N ASP A 170 -2.07 -66.82 -15.00
CA ASP A 170 -1.08 -67.62 -15.72
C ASP A 170 -0.45 -68.69 -14.80
N LEU A 171 -0.14 -68.34 -13.56
CA LEU A 171 0.35 -69.31 -12.56
C LEU A 171 -0.69 -70.37 -12.22
N GLU A 172 -1.97 -70.00 -12.12
CA GLU A 172 -3.04 -70.97 -11.89
C GLU A 172 -3.19 -71.92 -13.09
N GLN A 173 -3.11 -71.40 -14.31
CA GLN A 173 -3.18 -72.20 -15.53
C GLN A 173 -1.99 -73.14 -15.63
N LEU A 174 -0.76 -72.66 -15.43
CA LEU A 174 0.44 -73.48 -15.46
C LEU A 174 0.41 -74.59 -14.40
N ARG A 175 -0.18 -74.33 -13.23
CA ARG A 175 -0.43 -75.36 -12.21
C ARG A 175 -1.43 -76.41 -12.66
N LYS A 176 -2.48 -76.04 -13.41
CA LYS A 176 -3.43 -76.98 -13.99
C LYS A 176 -2.75 -77.85 -15.06
N ASP A 177 -2.01 -77.22 -15.96
CA ASP A 177 -1.29 -77.90 -17.04
C ASP A 177 -0.25 -78.88 -16.46
N TYR A 178 0.49 -78.48 -15.43
CA TYR A 178 1.43 -79.37 -14.73
C TYR A 178 0.71 -80.58 -14.10
N LYS A 179 -0.44 -80.38 -13.46
CA LYS A 179 -1.24 -81.49 -12.90
C LYS A 179 -1.72 -82.44 -13.98
N GLN A 180 -2.23 -81.91 -15.09
CA GLN A 180 -2.70 -82.70 -16.23
C GLN A 180 -1.55 -83.49 -16.87
N LEU A 181 -0.41 -82.84 -17.10
CA LEU A 181 0.78 -83.49 -17.64
C LEU A 181 1.24 -84.61 -16.72
N LYS A 182 1.28 -84.37 -15.41
CA LYS A 182 1.61 -85.39 -14.42
C LYS A 182 0.66 -86.58 -14.47
N THR A 183 -0.65 -86.36 -14.57
CA THR A 183 -1.63 -87.44 -14.72
C THR A 183 -1.47 -88.21 -16.03
N ALA A 184 -1.22 -87.52 -17.14
CA ALA A 184 -1.01 -88.16 -18.44
C ALA A 184 0.26 -89.03 -18.43
N ILE A 185 1.32 -88.56 -17.77
CA ILE A 185 2.55 -89.32 -17.58
C ILE A 185 2.30 -90.59 -16.76
N THR A 186 1.57 -90.50 -15.63
CA THR A 186 1.24 -91.70 -14.83
C THR A 186 0.39 -92.68 -15.60
N THR A 187 -0.62 -92.21 -16.35
CA THR A 187 -1.46 -93.08 -17.19
C THR A 187 -0.65 -93.72 -18.33
N LEU A 188 0.27 -92.99 -18.95
CA LEU A 188 1.15 -93.57 -19.97
C LEU A 188 2.07 -94.65 -19.37
N ALA A 189 2.63 -94.42 -18.19
CA ALA A 189 3.44 -95.42 -17.50
C ALA A 189 2.62 -96.68 -17.15
N GLU A 190 1.35 -96.54 -16.79
CA GLU A 190 0.45 -97.68 -16.54
C GLU A 190 0.01 -98.39 -17.83
N ALA A 191 -0.24 -97.64 -18.91
CA ALA A 191 -0.70 -98.16 -20.20
C ALA A 191 0.41 -98.80 -21.05
N VAL A 192 1.68 -98.64 -20.66
CA VAL A 192 2.86 -99.24 -21.28
C VAL A 192 3.38 -100.34 -20.34
N PRO A 193 2.69 -101.50 -20.22
CA PRO A 193 3.18 -102.60 -19.39
C PRO A 193 4.44 -103.19 -20.01
N ASP A 194 5.55 -103.07 -19.29
CA ASP A 194 6.89 -103.59 -19.64
C ASP A 194 6.86 -105.04 -20.11
N GLU A 195 5.94 -105.82 -19.54
CA GLU A 195 5.78 -107.25 -19.78
C GLU A 195 5.07 -107.57 -21.10
N GLU A 196 4.06 -106.79 -21.51
CA GLU A 196 3.38 -107.03 -22.80
C GLU A 196 4.22 -106.54 -23.97
N ILE A 197 4.91 -105.40 -23.80
CA ILE A 197 5.82 -104.88 -24.81
C ILE A 197 7.02 -105.79 -24.95
N GLY A 198 7.61 -106.26 -23.84
CA GLY A 198 8.69 -107.25 -23.87
C GLY A 198 8.30 -108.52 -24.63
N LYS A 199 7.07 -109.03 -24.44
CA LYS A 199 6.56 -110.21 -25.15
C LYS A 199 6.30 -109.95 -26.64
N LYS A 200 5.57 -108.88 -26.98
CA LYS A 200 5.28 -108.51 -28.39
C LYS A 200 6.56 -108.21 -29.17
N LEU A 201 7.47 -107.43 -28.58
CA LEU A 201 8.76 -107.10 -29.18
C LEU A 201 9.64 -108.34 -29.33
N SER A 202 9.60 -109.27 -28.38
CA SER A 202 10.29 -110.55 -28.51
C SER A 202 9.76 -111.40 -29.67
N ASP A 203 8.45 -111.43 -29.86
CA ASP A 203 7.81 -112.19 -30.95
C ASP A 203 8.11 -111.54 -32.32
N GLU A 204 8.10 -110.20 -32.40
CA GLU A 204 8.46 -109.45 -33.60
C GLU A 204 9.96 -109.57 -33.94
N LEU A 205 10.85 -109.41 -32.96
CA LEU A 205 12.30 -109.57 -33.14
C LEU A 205 12.67 -111.00 -33.56
N TYR A 206 12.00 -112.00 -32.99
CA TYR A 206 12.21 -113.39 -33.38
C TYR A 206 11.72 -113.67 -34.81
N SER A 207 10.57 -113.10 -35.20
CA SER A 207 10.06 -113.21 -36.59
C SER A 207 10.98 -112.49 -37.58
N PHE A 208 11.45 -111.29 -37.26
CA PHE A 208 12.42 -110.54 -38.06
C PHE A 208 13.75 -111.30 -38.22
N LEU A 209 14.26 -111.90 -37.15
CA LEU A 209 15.46 -112.74 -37.20
C LEU A 209 15.28 -113.98 -38.08
N LEU A 210 14.07 -114.49 -38.26
CA LEU A 210 13.82 -115.61 -39.17
C LEU A 210 13.68 -115.13 -40.63
N GLU A 211 13.08 -113.96 -40.86
CA GLU A 211 12.89 -113.40 -42.20
C GLU A 211 14.18 -112.84 -42.81
N ASP A 212 15.01 -112.16 -42.02
CA ASP A 212 16.26 -111.52 -42.49
C ASP A 212 17.48 -112.46 -42.42
N SER A 213 17.34 -113.60 -41.74
CA SER A 213 18.45 -114.54 -41.61
C SER A 213 18.70 -115.28 -42.93
N LYS A 214 19.91 -115.11 -43.45
CA LYS A 214 20.47 -115.92 -44.56
C LYS A 214 20.84 -117.34 -44.13
N VAL A 215 20.58 -117.71 -42.87
CA VAL A 215 20.91 -119.03 -42.33
C VAL A 215 19.73 -119.97 -42.55
N PRO A 216 19.94 -121.17 -43.14
CA PRO A 216 18.86 -122.14 -43.35
C PRO A 216 18.11 -122.47 -42.06
N ASN A 217 16.77 -122.54 -42.13
CA ASN A 217 15.88 -122.84 -40.99
C ASN A 217 16.26 -124.11 -40.22
N THR A 218 16.88 -125.08 -40.88
CA THR A 218 17.42 -126.31 -40.27
C THR A 218 18.55 -126.06 -39.28
N VAL A 219 19.38 -125.03 -39.51
CA VAL A 219 20.48 -124.67 -38.60
C VAL A 219 19.95 -123.83 -37.44
N ILE A 220 19.02 -122.91 -37.68
CA ILE A 220 18.39 -122.11 -36.62
C ILE A 220 17.59 -123.02 -35.67
N SER A 221 16.84 -123.99 -36.20
CA SER A 221 16.14 -124.99 -35.38
C SER A 221 17.08 -125.98 -34.68
N GLY A 222 18.21 -126.32 -35.31
CA GLY A 222 19.25 -127.16 -34.71
C GLY A 222 19.93 -126.49 -33.51
N VAL A 223 20.34 -125.23 -33.66
CA VAL A 223 20.90 -124.43 -32.56
C VAL A 223 19.82 -124.07 -31.53
N GLY A 224 18.56 -123.93 -31.96
CA GLY A 224 17.38 -123.77 -31.11
C GLY A 224 17.19 -124.86 -30.05
N LYS A 225 17.74 -126.07 -30.27
CA LYS A 225 17.74 -127.16 -29.27
C LYS A 225 18.68 -126.90 -28.10
N PHE A 226 19.69 -126.05 -28.29
CA PHE A 226 20.69 -125.70 -27.28
C PHE A 226 20.48 -124.29 -26.72
N ILE A 227 19.95 -123.36 -27.53
CA ILE A 227 19.71 -121.96 -27.17
C ILE A 227 18.32 -121.56 -27.62
N ASP A 228 17.44 -121.31 -26.66
CA ASP A 228 16.11 -120.77 -26.92
C ASP A 228 16.20 -119.26 -27.24
N PHE A 229 16.44 -118.94 -28.52
CA PHE A 229 16.56 -117.56 -28.99
C PHE A 229 15.34 -116.72 -28.67
N LYS A 230 14.14 -117.31 -28.69
CA LYS A 230 12.91 -116.62 -28.33
C LYS A 230 12.94 -116.18 -26.87
N LYS A 231 13.38 -117.07 -25.97
CA LYS A 231 13.57 -116.74 -24.55
C LYS A 231 14.66 -115.69 -24.33
N TYR A 232 15.79 -115.77 -25.03
CA TYR A 232 16.88 -114.78 -24.89
C TYR A 232 16.48 -113.39 -25.42
N LEU A 233 15.78 -113.32 -26.56
CA LEU A 233 15.24 -112.08 -27.09
C LEU A 233 14.17 -111.50 -26.16
N GLY A 234 13.33 -112.34 -25.54
CA GLY A 234 12.38 -111.93 -24.52
C GLY A 234 13.04 -111.26 -23.32
N VAL A 235 14.09 -111.88 -22.79
CA VAL A 235 14.87 -111.30 -21.68
C VAL A 235 15.59 -110.01 -22.09
N ALA A 236 16.09 -109.93 -23.32
CA ALA A 236 16.73 -108.71 -23.84
C ALA A 236 15.73 -107.57 -24.04
N ALA A 237 14.56 -107.86 -24.60
CA ALA A 237 13.46 -106.92 -24.79
C ALA A 237 12.93 -106.41 -23.44
N GLU A 238 12.71 -107.30 -22.47
CA GLU A 238 12.25 -106.95 -21.12
C GLU A 238 13.29 -106.12 -20.34
N ARG A 239 14.58 -106.38 -20.53
CA ARG A 239 15.64 -105.53 -19.95
C ARG A 239 15.67 -104.15 -20.62
N GLY A 240 15.46 -104.09 -21.94
CA GLY A 240 15.37 -102.84 -22.68
C GLY A 240 14.20 -101.97 -22.24
N THR A 241 13.01 -102.56 -22.09
CA THR A 241 11.81 -101.83 -21.62
C THR A 241 12.00 -101.31 -20.20
N LYS A 242 12.51 -102.13 -19.27
CA LYS A 242 12.80 -101.70 -17.89
C LYS A 242 13.81 -100.54 -17.81
N GLU A 243 14.84 -100.54 -18.65
CA GLU A 243 15.84 -99.47 -18.67
C GLU A 243 15.27 -98.16 -19.23
N ILE A 244 14.39 -98.24 -20.23
CA ILE A 244 13.65 -97.09 -20.77
C ILE A 244 12.72 -96.52 -19.68
N CYS A 245 11.98 -97.36 -18.96
CA CYS A 245 11.10 -96.93 -17.89
C CYS A 245 11.86 -96.26 -16.73
N LYS A 246 13.03 -96.80 -16.35
CA LYS A 246 13.92 -96.13 -15.37
C LYS A 246 14.38 -94.75 -15.85
N ARG A 247 14.79 -94.61 -17.11
CA ARG A 247 15.19 -93.31 -17.67
C ARG A 247 14.03 -92.32 -17.69
N ILE A 248 12.82 -92.77 -18.00
CA ILE A 248 11.61 -91.96 -17.90
C ILE A 248 11.42 -91.50 -16.46
N GLU A 249 11.51 -92.39 -15.47
CA GLU A 249 11.41 -92.01 -14.05
C GLU A 249 12.50 -91.02 -13.60
N GLU A 250 13.74 -91.17 -14.06
CA GLU A 250 14.85 -90.26 -13.74
C GLU A 250 14.60 -88.86 -14.30
N ILE A 251 14.21 -88.75 -15.58
CA ILE A 251 13.87 -87.48 -16.24
C ILE A 251 12.73 -86.77 -15.50
N LEU A 252 11.75 -87.54 -15.01
CA LEU A 252 10.62 -87.02 -14.23
C LEU A 252 11.02 -86.56 -12.83
N LYS A 253 11.97 -87.24 -12.18
CA LYS A 253 12.50 -86.84 -10.86
C LYS A 253 13.39 -85.61 -10.95
N THR A 254 14.15 -85.42 -12.04
CA THR A 254 14.99 -84.23 -12.26
C THR A 254 14.20 -83.00 -12.67
N SER A 255 12.96 -83.15 -13.14
CA SER A 255 12.07 -82.05 -13.55
C SER A 255 11.20 -81.52 -12.38
N ARG A 256 11.60 -81.78 -11.13
CA ARG A 256 10.89 -81.48 -9.89
C ARG A 256 11.60 -80.38 -9.12
#